data_AF-A0AAD5WM00-F1
#
_entry.id   AF-A0AAD5WM00-F1
#
_cell.length_a   1.000
_cell.length_b   1.000
_cell.length_c   1.000
_cell.angle_alpha   90.00
_cell.angle_beta   90.00
_cell.angle_gamma   90.00
#
_symmetry.space_group_name_H-M   'P 1'
#
loop_
_entity.id
_entity.type
_entity.pdbx_description
1 polymer ?
#
loop_
_entity_poly.entity_id
_entity_poly.type
_entity_poly.pdbx_seq_one_letter_code
_entity_poly.pdbx_strand_id
1 'polypeptide(L)'
;FFASSWEKASSCNIEPAGRARIAAECKSRLAHISGTLPPRFQSSVADAQRCLDNLFDPEYPLVSTHGDFSENNLFVNKETGELTGVIDVAELSFLPFGFDFYGLEEIVGYLGLDGWGEHDGAQELRAHFWVTFASSAKLDPKGLEMQTIREARLVGILFRYGTRADAGFSGMLGQFKSQDPSSVAMLMLDGLVLRRPTMPRLIPPAGLPAALHHHQLFGEPVGGTWLVAAMPLDDRQLRSRKASKLTSNWIPIRGELLSN
;
A
#
# COMPACT_ATOMS: atom_id res chain seq x y z
N PHE A 1 -0.85 -9.33 -7.02
CA PHE A 1 0.21 -8.49 -6.44
C PHE A 1 0.28 -8.60 -4.92
N PHE A 2 -0.63 -7.98 -4.15
CA PHE A 2 -0.56 -7.96 -2.68
C PHE A 2 -0.60 -9.33 -2.00
N ALA A 3 -1.47 -10.26 -2.44
CA ALA A 3 -1.50 -11.62 -1.91
C ALA A 3 -0.16 -12.36 -2.11
N SER A 4 0.48 -12.17 -3.27
CA SER A 4 1.82 -12.72 -3.53
C SER A 4 2.89 -12.10 -2.63
N SER A 5 2.79 -10.80 -2.32
CA SER A 5 3.69 -10.14 -1.36
C SER A 5 3.49 -10.68 0.06
N TRP A 6 2.23 -10.96 0.45
CA TRP A 6 1.91 -11.58 1.74
C TRP A 6 2.50 -12.98 1.85
N GLU A 7 2.25 -13.84 0.85
CA GLU A 7 2.75 -15.23 0.84
C GLU A 7 4.28 -15.31 0.86
N LYS A 8 4.95 -14.41 0.14
CA LYS A 8 6.42 -14.39 0.08
C LYS A 8 7.08 -13.77 1.30
N ALA A 9 6.34 -13.05 2.14
CA ALA A 9 6.90 -12.40 3.32
C ALA A 9 7.56 -13.40 4.27
N SER A 10 7.00 -14.61 4.40
CA SER A 10 7.59 -15.69 5.21
C SER A 10 8.96 -16.17 4.72
N SER A 11 9.30 -15.88 3.45
CA SER A 11 10.63 -16.17 2.88
C SER A 11 11.61 -14.99 3.03
N CYS A 12 11.12 -13.80 3.39
CA CYS A 12 11.95 -12.62 3.65
C CYS A 12 12.46 -12.65 5.09
N ASN A 13 13.68 -13.14 5.30
CA ASN A 13 14.30 -13.18 6.63
C ASN A 13 14.95 -11.82 6.96
N ILE A 14 14.21 -10.92 7.60
CA ILE A 14 14.76 -9.70 8.18
C ILE A 14 15.29 -10.02 9.58
N GLU A 15 16.58 -9.79 9.80
CA GLU A 15 17.19 -10.05 11.10
C GLU A 15 16.53 -9.21 12.22
N PRO A 16 16.49 -9.71 13.47
CA PRO A 16 15.84 -9.00 14.58
C PRO A 16 16.33 -7.56 14.78
N ALA A 17 17.62 -7.30 14.58
CA ALA A 17 18.20 -5.95 14.66
C ALA A 17 17.69 -5.02 13.55
N GLY A 18 17.52 -5.53 12.34
CA GLY A 18 16.94 -4.81 11.20
C GLY A 18 15.47 -4.47 11.46
N ARG A 19 14.68 -5.46 11.92
CA ARG A 19 13.28 -5.25 12.31
C ARG A 19 13.14 -4.19 13.40
N ALA A 20 13.99 -4.24 14.44
CA ALA A 20 14.00 -3.24 15.50
C ALA A 20 14.35 -1.83 15.00
N ARG A 21 15.26 -1.71 14.03
CA ARG A 21 15.58 -0.42 13.40
C ARG A 21 14.40 0.15 12.63
N ILE A 22 13.75 -0.67 11.80
CA ILE A 22 12.54 -0.27 11.06
C ILE A 22 11.43 0.17 12.03
N ALA A 23 11.25 -0.58 13.13
CA ALA A 23 10.29 -0.22 14.17
C ALA A 23 10.60 1.14 14.80
N ALA A 24 11.86 1.42 15.14
CA ALA A 24 12.28 2.69 15.70
C ALA A 24 12.06 3.87 14.72
N GLU A 25 12.36 3.67 13.43
CA GLU A 25 12.09 4.67 12.39
C GLU A 25 10.60 4.94 12.25
N CYS A 26 9.75 3.91 12.29
CA CYS A 26 8.30 4.06 12.23
C CYS A 26 7.75 4.80 13.46
N LYS A 27 8.26 4.49 14.66
CA LYS A 27 7.92 5.21 15.91
C LYS A 27 8.29 6.69 15.82
N SER A 28 9.50 6.99 15.35
CA SER A 28 9.97 8.37 15.14
C SER A 28 9.08 9.12 14.16
N ARG A 29 8.68 8.48 13.06
CA ARG A 29 7.78 9.09 12.07
C ARG A 29 6.39 9.36 12.63
N LEU A 30 5.79 8.44 13.38
CA LEU A 30 4.50 8.71 14.03
C LEU A 30 4.58 9.81 15.09
N ALA A 31 5.70 9.92 15.82
CA ALA A 31 5.91 11.04 16.74
C ALA A 31 5.98 12.38 15.97
N HIS A 32 6.67 12.41 14.83
CA HIS A 32 6.68 13.57 13.95
C HIS A 32 5.28 13.92 13.43
N ILE A 33 4.52 12.94 12.96
CA ILE A 33 3.14 13.12 12.49
C ILE A 33 2.26 13.68 13.62
N SER A 34 2.38 13.14 14.85
CA SER A 34 1.64 13.64 16.02
C SER A 34 1.94 15.10 16.32
N GLY A 35 3.21 15.52 16.22
CA GLY A 35 3.61 16.91 16.45
C GLY A 35 3.26 17.88 15.32
N THR A 36 2.92 17.39 14.12
CA THR A 36 2.73 18.24 12.92
C THR A 36 1.29 18.27 12.43
N LEU A 37 0.50 17.22 12.66
CA LEU A 37 -0.89 17.18 12.22
C LEU A 37 -1.84 17.99 13.12
N PRO A 38 -2.87 18.63 12.55
CA PRO A 38 -3.91 19.31 13.33
C PRO A 38 -4.61 18.41 14.36
N PRO A 39 -5.17 18.99 15.45
CA PRO A 39 -5.82 18.25 16.54
C PRO A 39 -6.87 17.22 16.09
N ARG A 40 -7.60 17.48 15.00
CA ARG A 40 -8.65 16.59 14.49
C ARG A 40 -8.16 15.20 14.10
N PHE A 41 -6.87 15.03 13.81
CA PHE A 41 -6.29 13.72 13.45
C PHE A 41 -5.68 12.96 14.63
N GLN A 42 -5.56 13.58 15.81
CA GLN A 42 -4.78 13.03 16.93
C GLN A 42 -5.35 11.71 17.45
N SER A 43 -6.67 11.51 17.40
CA SER A 43 -7.26 10.20 17.73
C SER A 43 -6.77 9.10 16.80
N SER A 44 -6.69 9.36 15.49
CA SER A 44 -6.21 8.35 14.53
C SER A 44 -4.69 8.15 14.61
N VAL A 45 -3.94 9.19 14.96
CA VAL A 45 -2.50 9.05 15.23
C VAL A 45 -2.26 8.21 16.49
N ALA A 46 -3.05 8.42 17.55
CA ALA A 46 -2.98 7.58 18.76
C ALA A 46 -3.38 6.12 18.47
N ASP A 47 -4.40 5.88 17.63
CA ASP A 47 -4.73 4.53 17.16
C ASP A 47 -3.55 3.89 16.43
N ALA A 48 -2.93 4.62 15.50
CA ALA A 48 -1.77 4.17 14.74
C ALA A 48 -0.54 3.87 15.63
N GLN A 49 -0.31 4.68 16.66
CA GLN A 49 0.76 4.43 17.63
C GLN A 49 0.51 3.15 18.45
N ARG A 50 -0.74 2.89 18.84
CA ARG A 50 -1.11 1.68 19.59
C ARG A 50 -1.01 0.41 18.75
N CYS A 51 -1.39 0.46 17.48
CA CYS A 51 -1.30 -0.72 16.62
C CYS A 51 0.14 -1.05 16.22
N LEU A 52 1.06 -0.07 16.27
CA LEU A 52 2.41 -0.24 15.73
C LEU A 52 3.18 -1.39 16.38
N ASP A 53 3.02 -1.63 17.68
CA ASP A 53 3.71 -2.73 18.36
C ASP A 53 3.27 -4.10 17.80
N ASN A 54 1.98 -4.28 17.46
CA ASN A 54 1.47 -5.49 16.82
C ASN A 54 2.03 -5.66 15.39
N LEU A 55 2.27 -4.56 14.68
CA LEU A 55 2.82 -4.58 13.31
C LEU A 55 4.31 -4.97 13.26
N PHE A 56 4.98 -4.93 14.40
CA PHE A 56 6.37 -5.38 14.54
C PHE A 56 6.52 -6.69 15.30
N ASP A 57 5.41 -7.35 15.63
CA ASP A 57 5.42 -8.74 16.08
C ASP A 57 6.25 -9.60 15.11
N PRO A 58 7.12 -10.51 15.59
CA PRO A 58 7.92 -11.37 14.73
C PRO A 58 7.14 -12.14 13.67
N GLU A 59 5.88 -12.51 13.96
CA GLU A 59 4.99 -13.23 13.07
C GLU A 59 4.32 -12.31 12.04
N TYR A 60 4.24 -10.99 12.31
CA TYR A 60 3.67 -10.05 11.35
C TYR A 60 4.66 -9.77 10.21
N PRO A 61 4.21 -9.88 8.94
CA PRO A 61 5.09 -9.77 7.80
C PRO A 61 5.56 -8.34 7.55
N LEU A 62 6.88 -8.19 7.43
CA LEU A 62 7.50 -7.04 6.79
C LEU A 62 7.70 -7.37 5.31
N VAL A 63 7.34 -6.43 4.44
CA VAL A 63 7.41 -6.62 2.99
C VAL A 63 8.05 -5.44 2.30
N SER A 64 8.59 -5.67 1.11
CA SER A 64 9.02 -4.59 0.22
C SER A 64 7.80 -3.75 -0.17
N THR A 65 7.80 -2.54 0.34
CA THR A 65 6.76 -1.52 0.19
C THR A 65 7.28 -0.48 -0.80
N HIS A 66 6.53 -0.21 -1.85
CA HIS A 66 6.90 0.65 -2.98
C HIS A 66 7.25 2.07 -2.54
N GLY A 67 6.51 2.62 -1.57
CA GLY A 67 6.76 3.95 -1.01
C GLY A 67 6.22 5.12 -1.84
N ASP A 68 5.92 4.87 -3.12
CA ASP A 68 5.21 5.79 -4.03
C ASP A 68 4.16 5.07 -4.90
N PHE A 69 3.38 4.16 -4.31
CA PHE A 69 2.40 3.34 -5.04
C PHE A 69 1.20 4.22 -5.46
N SER A 70 1.15 4.59 -6.74
CA SER A 70 0.10 5.43 -7.33
C SER A 70 -0.27 4.93 -8.74
N GLU A 71 -1.41 5.38 -9.27
CA GLU A 71 -1.87 5.04 -10.62
C GLU A 71 -0.82 5.29 -11.72
N ASN A 72 0.03 6.31 -11.55
CA ASN A 72 1.07 6.68 -12.51
C ASN A 72 2.25 5.69 -12.54
N ASN A 73 2.36 4.84 -11.52
CA ASN A 73 3.43 3.88 -11.37
C ASN A 73 2.97 2.44 -11.68
N LEU A 74 1.74 2.27 -12.18
CA LEU A 74 1.15 0.98 -12.53
C LEU A 74 0.96 0.84 -14.04
N PHE A 75 1.40 -0.30 -14.58
CA PHE A 75 1.03 -0.71 -15.92
C PHE A 75 -0.06 -1.75 -15.86
N VAL A 76 -1.14 -1.50 -16.60
CA VAL A 76 -2.28 -2.40 -16.71
C VAL A 76 -2.50 -2.75 -18.18
N ASN A 77 -2.74 -4.03 -18.46
CA ASN A 77 -3.19 -4.45 -19.78
C ASN A 77 -4.61 -3.89 -20.01
N LYS A 78 -4.75 -3.06 -21.06
CA LYS A 78 -6.02 -2.38 -21.37
C LYS A 78 -7.18 -3.34 -21.66
N GLU A 79 -6.90 -4.51 -22.25
CA GLU A 79 -7.92 -5.48 -22.65
C GLU A 79 -8.37 -6.34 -21.46
N THR A 80 -7.44 -6.72 -20.58
CA THR A 80 -7.72 -7.68 -19.50
C THR A 80 -7.84 -7.05 -18.11
N GLY A 81 -7.41 -5.80 -17.94
CA GLY A 81 -7.30 -5.15 -16.63
C GLY A 81 -6.18 -5.73 -15.75
N GLU A 82 -5.31 -6.57 -16.30
CA GLU A 82 -4.23 -7.22 -15.55
C GLU A 82 -3.09 -6.26 -15.25
N LEU A 83 -2.63 -6.21 -14.00
CA LEU A 83 -1.42 -5.47 -13.63
C LEU A 83 -0.17 -6.17 -14.20
N THR A 84 0.49 -5.53 -15.16
CA THR A 84 1.64 -6.07 -15.90
C THR A 84 2.98 -5.59 -15.38
N GLY A 85 3.02 -4.43 -14.70
CA GLY A 85 4.25 -3.85 -14.19
C GLY A 85 4.04 -2.82 -13.09
N VAL A 86 5.06 -2.68 -12.25
CA VAL A 86 5.21 -1.58 -11.28
C VAL A 86 6.56 -0.91 -11.53
N ILE A 87 6.59 0.41 -11.60
CA ILE A 87 7.80 1.22 -11.87
C ILE A 87 8.03 2.27 -10.80
N ASP A 88 9.18 2.94 -10.88
CA ASP A 88 9.61 3.98 -9.94
C ASP A 88 9.82 3.47 -8.49
N VAL A 89 10.57 2.38 -8.39
CA VAL A 89 10.94 1.73 -7.13
C VAL A 89 12.06 2.45 -6.36
N ALA A 90 12.27 3.74 -6.59
CA ALA A 90 13.33 4.51 -5.94
C ALA A 90 13.16 4.55 -4.40
N GLU A 91 11.91 4.46 -3.94
CA GLU A 91 11.52 4.60 -2.54
C GLU A 91 11.16 3.26 -1.88
N LEU A 92 11.54 2.16 -2.53
CA LEU A 92 11.32 0.81 -2.04
C LEU A 92 11.98 0.62 -0.67
N SER A 93 11.19 0.22 0.31
CA SER A 93 11.63 0.01 1.70
C SER A 93 10.91 -1.17 2.33
N PHE A 94 11.48 -1.74 3.41
CA PHE A 94 10.77 -2.76 4.18
C PHE A 94 9.90 -2.09 5.24
N LEU A 95 8.59 -2.29 5.13
CA LEU A 95 7.58 -1.82 6.09
C LEU A 95 6.58 -2.93 6.39
N PRO A 96 5.80 -2.83 7.48
CA PRO A 96 4.75 -3.81 7.76
C PRO A 96 3.77 -3.92 6.60
N PHE A 97 3.36 -5.15 6.30
CA PHE A 97 2.41 -5.40 5.24
C PHE A 97 1.14 -4.55 5.44
N GLY A 98 0.68 -3.96 4.35
CA GLY A 98 -0.49 -3.11 4.32
C GLY A 98 -0.21 -1.61 4.31
N PHE A 99 1.04 -1.20 4.53
CA PHE A 99 1.42 0.21 4.43
C PHE A 99 1.16 0.79 3.03
N ASP A 100 1.33 0.04 1.94
CA ASP A 100 1.05 0.51 0.57
C ASP A 100 -0.44 0.55 0.20
N PHE A 101 -1.35 0.11 1.09
CA PHE A 101 -2.79 0.16 0.76
C PHE A 101 -3.37 1.58 0.68
N TYR A 102 -2.60 2.64 0.96
CA TYR A 102 -3.03 4.00 0.57
C TYR A 102 -3.21 4.11 -0.95
N GLY A 103 -2.44 3.39 -1.76
CA GLY A 103 -2.57 3.46 -3.21
C GLY A 103 -3.83 2.75 -3.73
N LEU A 104 -4.43 1.81 -2.98
CA LEU A 104 -5.79 1.36 -3.28
C LEU A 104 -6.78 2.53 -3.20
N GLU A 105 -6.60 3.43 -2.23
CA GLU A 105 -7.46 4.60 -2.06
C GLU A 105 -7.22 5.67 -3.13
N GLU A 106 -5.98 5.77 -3.64
CA GLU A 106 -5.70 6.58 -4.83
C GLU A 106 -6.34 5.99 -6.10
N ILE A 107 -6.43 4.67 -6.23
CA ILE A 107 -7.04 4.02 -7.42
C ILE A 107 -8.57 4.17 -7.43
N VAL A 108 -9.23 4.04 -6.28
CA VAL A 108 -10.71 4.05 -6.20
C VAL A 108 -11.29 5.45 -5.96
N GLY A 109 -10.45 6.44 -5.72
CA GLY A 109 -10.85 7.80 -5.40
C GLY A 109 -10.13 8.85 -6.24
N TYR A 110 -10.54 10.09 -6.08
CA TYR A 110 -9.93 11.22 -6.74
C TYR A 110 -9.93 12.44 -5.81
N LEU A 111 -9.05 13.39 -6.09
CA LEU A 111 -9.05 14.69 -5.43
C LEU A 111 -9.81 15.71 -6.30
N GLY A 112 -11.02 16.07 -5.88
CA GLY A 112 -11.85 17.09 -6.52
C GLY A 112 -11.69 18.47 -5.88
N LEU A 113 -12.44 19.44 -6.40
CA LEU A 113 -12.49 20.82 -5.86
C LEU A 113 -12.97 20.86 -4.40
N ASP A 114 -13.87 19.94 -4.02
CA ASP A 114 -14.43 19.82 -2.68
C ASP A 114 -13.63 18.85 -1.78
N GLY A 115 -12.43 18.45 -2.21
CA GLY A 115 -11.58 17.50 -1.52
C GLY A 115 -11.68 16.07 -2.04
N TRP A 116 -11.28 15.11 -1.21
CA TRP A 116 -11.27 13.69 -1.61
C TRP A 116 -12.69 13.17 -1.84
N GLY A 117 -12.88 12.50 -2.98
CA GLY A 117 -14.09 11.82 -3.40
C GLY A 117 -13.80 10.43 -3.94
N GLU A 118 -14.86 9.66 -4.19
CA GLU A 118 -14.80 8.29 -4.71
C GLU A 118 -15.33 8.23 -6.14
N HIS A 119 -14.71 7.39 -6.99
CA HIS A 119 -15.28 7.06 -8.28
C HIS A 119 -16.58 6.26 -8.15
N ASP A 120 -17.42 6.30 -9.19
CA ASP A 120 -18.58 5.43 -9.29
C ASP A 120 -18.12 3.96 -9.20
N GLY A 121 -18.77 3.16 -8.35
CA GLY A 121 -18.40 1.76 -8.13
C GLY A 121 -17.21 1.53 -7.17
N ALA A 122 -16.67 2.58 -6.53
CA ALA A 122 -15.53 2.45 -5.62
C ALA A 122 -15.79 1.50 -4.44
N GLN A 123 -17.02 1.46 -3.91
CA GLN A 123 -17.36 0.57 -2.80
C GLN A 123 -17.36 -0.90 -3.23
N GLU A 124 -17.94 -1.19 -4.39
CA GLU A 124 -17.96 -2.50 -5.01
C GLU A 124 -16.54 -2.96 -5.34
N LEU A 125 -15.74 -2.10 -5.97
CA LEU A 125 -14.34 -2.41 -6.29
C LEU A 125 -13.52 -2.69 -5.03
N ARG A 126 -13.68 -1.88 -3.98
CA ARG A 126 -13.02 -2.10 -2.69
C ARG A 126 -13.49 -3.40 -2.04
N ALA A 127 -14.78 -3.73 -2.09
CA ALA A 127 -15.31 -5.00 -1.61
C ALA A 127 -14.67 -6.19 -2.33
N HIS A 128 -14.69 -6.15 -3.66
CA HIS A 128 -14.08 -7.17 -4.51
C HIS A 128 -12.59 -7.31 -4.21
N PHE A 129 -11.86 -6.20 -4.11
CA PHE A 129 -10.43 -6.20 -3.77
C PHE A 129 -10.17 -6.97 -2.47
N TRP A 130 -10.86 -6.63 -1.38
CA TRP A 130 -10.60 -7.24 -0.07
C TRP A 130 -11.05 -8.70 0.01
N VAL A 131 -12.16 -9.07 -0.65
CA VAL A 131 -12.58 -10.48 -0.77
C VAL A 131 -11.53 -11.28 -1.53
N THR A 132 -11.14 -10.82 -2.71
CA THR A 132 -10.14 -11.49 -3.54
C THR A 132 -8.79 -11.59 -2.83
N PHE A 133 -8.33 -10.51 -2.19
CA PHE A 133 -7.10 -10.51 -1.41
C PHE A 133 -7.15 -11.55 -0.29
N ALA A 134 -8.19 -11.54 0.55
CA ALA A 134 -8.30 -12.47 1.67
C ALA A 134 -8.33 -13.93 1.18
N SER A 135 -9.08 -14.23 0.13
CA SER A 135 -9.12 -15.57 -0.47
C SER A 135 -7.77 -15.99 -1.03
N SER A 136 -7.09 -15.13 -1.81
CA SER A 136 -5.78 -15.44 -2.38
C SER A 136 -4.67 -15.56 -1.31
N ALA A 137 -4.74 -14.76 -0.24
CA ALA A 137 -3.81 -14.80 0.88
C ALA A 137 -4.14 -15.89 1.91
N LYS A 138 -5.24 -16.64 1.71
CA LYS A 138 -5.74 -17.68 2.64
C LYS A 138 -6.00 -17.15 4.05
N LEU A 139 -6.51 -15.93 4.15
CA LEU A 139 -6.84 -15.25 5.39
C LEU A 139 -8.34 -15.32 5.66
N ASP A 140 -8.74 -15.37 6.93
CA ASP A 140 -10.13 -15.15 7.33
C ASP A 140 -10.49 -13.66 7.16
N PRO A 141 -11.46 -13.30 6.30
CA PRO A 141 -12.00 -11.95 6.16
C PRO A 141 -12.32 -11.20 7.46
N LYS A 142 -12.67 -11.95 8.52
CA LYS A 142 -13.05 -11.47 9.85
C LYS A 142 -12.01 -11.77 10.93
N GLY A 143 -10.90 -12.40 10.56
CA GLY A 143 -9.81 -12.77 11.47
C GLY A 143 -9.01 -11.57 11.95
N LEU A 144 -8.21 -11.82 13.00
CA LEU A 144 -7.35 -10.80 13.61
C LEU A 144 -6.30 -10.29 12.61
N GLU A 145 -5.73 -11.15 11.77
CA GLU A 145 -4.75 -10.74 10.77
C GLU A 145 -5.34 -9.73 9.78
N MET A 146 -6.57 -9.96 9.29
CA MET A 146 -7.26 -9.01 8.42
C MET A 146 -7.57 -7.70 9.13
N GLN A 147 -7.82 -7.71 10.43
CA GLN A 147 -7.94 -6.47 11.21
C GLN A 147 -6.60 -5.74 11.29
N THR A 148 -5.52 -6.43 11.65
CA THR A 148 -4.17 -5.87 11.75
C THR A 148 -3.71 -5.27 10.41
N ILE A 149 -4.03 -5.92 9.29
CA ILE A 149 -3.74 -5.40 7.94
C ILE A 149 -4.49 -4.08 7.66
N ARG A 150 -5.74 -3.96 8.11
CA ARG A 150 -6.52 -2.72 7.98
C ARG A 150 -5.97 -1.60 8.86
N GLU A 151 -5.48 -1.94 10.05
CA GLU A 151 -4.78 -0.99 10.92
C GLU A 151 -3.47 -0.54 10.27
N ALA A 152 -2.69 -1.46 9.68
CA ALA A 152 -1.48 -1.14 8.92
C ALA A 152 -1.77 -0.19 7.73
N ARG A 153 -2.90 -0.37 7.04
CA ARG A 153 -3.37 0.57 6.00
C ARG A 153 -3.55 1.98 6.54
N LEU A 154 -4.17 2.15 7.72
CA LEU A 154 -4.33 3.47 8.35
C LEU A 154 -2.96 4.10 8.65
N VAL A 155 -2.01 3.31 9.16
CA VAL A 155 -0.65 3.78 9.42
C VAL A 155 0.02 4.21 8.11
N GLY A 156 -0.13 3.43 7.04
CA GLY A 156 0.37 3.77 5.70
C GLY A 156 -0.18 5.10 5.16
N ILE A 157 -1.49 5.33 5.31
CA ILE A 157 -2.14 6.61 4.92
C ILE A 157 -1.54 7.78 5.72
N LEU A 158 -1.36 7.62 7.03
CA LEU A 158 -0.73 8.64 7.88
C LEU A 158 0.74 8.86 7.51
N PHE A 159 1.48 7.81 7.13
CA PHE A 159 2.86 7.95 6.67
C PHE A 159 2.92 8.76 5.38
N ARG A 160 2.09 8.39 4.39
CA ARG A 160 2.05 9.02 3.09
C ARG A 160 1.65 10.50 3.17
N TYR A 161 0.54 10.81 3.83
CA TYR A 161 -0.02 12.17 3.79
C TYR A 161 0.20 12.98 5.08
N GLY A 162 0.62 12.36 6.17
CA GLY A 162 0.93 13.05 7.43
C GLY A 162 2.41 13.38 7.64
N THR A 163 3.31 12.72 6.90
CA THR A 163 4.75 13.01 7.00
C THR A 163 5.11 14.20 6.13
N ARG A 164 5.88 15.15 6.68
CA ARG A 164 6.40 16.27 5.88
C ARG A 164 7.35 15.77 4.79
N ALA A 165 7.21 16.32 3.59
CA ALA A 165 8.08 15.99 2.45
C ALA A 165 9.57 16.26 2.71
N ASP A 166 9.88 17.23 3.59
CA ASP A 166 11.24 17.65 3.95
C ASP A 166 11.73 17.08 5.29
N ALA A 167 11.00 16.14 5.90
CA ALA A 167 11.34 15.59 7.21
C ALA A 167 12.60 14.70 7.23
N GLY A 168 13.14 14.33 6.07
CA GLY A 168 14.36 13.52 5.96
C GLY A 168 14.18 12.03 6.29
N PHE A 169 12.93 11.54 6.40
CA PHE A 169 12.66 10.11 6.54
C PHE A 169 12.89 9.36 5.22
N SER A 170 13.43 8.15 5.29
CA SER A 170 13.68 7.27 4.14
C SER A 170 12.48 6.37 3.79
N GLY A 171 12.43 5.85 2.56
CA GLY A 171 11.36 4.94 2.13
C GLY A 171 10.10 5.71 1.75
N MET A 172 8.93 5.27 2.23
CA MET A 172 7.65 5.89 1.85
C MET A 172 7.67 7.42 1.92
N LEU A 173 7.37 8.06 0.78
CA LEU A 173 7.44 9.51 0.64
C LEU A 173 6.32 10.20 1.42
N GLY A 174 6.69 11.25 2.15
CA GLY A 174 5.75 12.17 2.77
C GLY A 174 5.26 13.21 1.78
N GLN A 175 3.95 13.46 1.74
CA GLN A 175 3.33 14.48 0.91
C GLN A 175 2.89 15.74 1.68
N PHE A 176 2.96 15.74 3.01
CA PHE A 176 2.56 16.90 3.80
C PHE A 176 3.51 18.08 3.53
N LYS A 177 2.94 19.24 3.19
CA LYS A 177 3.71 20.48 2.97
C LYS A 177 3.33 21.58 3.96
N SER A 178 2.04 21.69 4.29
CA SER A 178 1.51 22.70 5.21
C SER A 178 0.23 22.19 5.87
N GLN A 179 -0.21 22.89 6.92
CA GLN A 179 -1.52 22.69 7.55
C GLN A 179 -2.65 23.46 6.82
N ASP A 180 -2.38 23.99 5.63
CA ASP A 180 -3.41 24.64 4.81
C ASP A 180 -4.50 23.59 4.52
N PRO A 181 -5.76 23.83 4.92
CA PRO A 181 -6.87 22.92 4.66
C PRO A 181 -7.05 22.58 3.18
N SER A 182 -6.64 23.47 2.27
CA SER A 182 -6.71 23.27 0.83
C SER A 182 -5.51 22.52 0.25
N SER A 183 -4.50 22.18 1.07
CA SER A 183 -3.39 21.35 0.61
C SER A 183 -3.87 19.93 0.28
N VAL A 184 -3.29 19.35 -0.78
CA VAL A 184 -3.57 17.98 -1.23
C VAL A 184 -3.53 16.99 -0.06
N ALA A 185 -2.48 17.03 0.76
CA ALA A 185 -2.32 16.14 1.90
C ALA A 185 -3.43 16.29 2.96
N MET A 186 -3.88 17.51 3.26
CA MET A 186 -4.99 17.73 4.19
C MET A 186 -6.31 17.16 3.66
N LEU A 187 -6.62 17.43 2.39
CA LEU A 187 -7.85 16.95 1.76
C LEU A 187 -7.89 15.41 1.69
N MET A 188 -6.73 14.78 1.40
CA MET A 188 -6.58 13.32 1.44
C MET A 188 -6.78 12.78 2.86
N LEU A 189 -6.15 13.38 3.87
CA LEU A 189 -6.33 12.96 5.27
C LEU A 189 -7.78 13.12 5.74
N ASP A 190 -8.46 14.22 5.40
CA ASP A 190 -9.86 14.42 5.77
C ASP A 190 -10.78 13.36 5.14
N GLY A 191 -10.53 12.95 3.89
CA GLY A 191 -11.26 11.86 3.23
C GLY A 191 -10.97 10.48 3.80
N LEU A 192 -9.69 10.15 3.94
CA LEU A 192 -9.25 8.78 4.21
C LEU A 192 -9.20 8.44 5.70
N VAL A 193 -8.99 9.43 6.57
CA VAL A 193 -8.82 9.25 8.01
C VAL A 193 -10.09 9.61 8.79
N LEU A 194 -10.75 10.74 8.46
CA LEU A 194 -11.93 11.21 9.21
C LEU A 194 -13.24 10.66 8.65
N ARG A 195 -13.40 10.66 7.32
CA ARG A 195 -14.58 10.12 6.64
C ARG A 195 -14.47 8.61 6.34
N ARG A 196 -13.52 7.91 7.00
CA ARG A 196 -13.05 6.54 6.73
C ARG A 196 -13.97 5.79 5.78
N PRO A 197 -13.53 5.47 4.54
CA PRO A 197 -14.35 4.72 3.60
C PRO A 197 -14.93 3.51 4.33
N THR A 198 -16.27 3.39 4.34
CA THR A 198 -16.93 2.27 5.00
C THR A 198 -16.41 1.00 4.36
N MET A 199 -15.64 0.24 5.13
CA MET A 199 -15.19 -1.06 4.67
C MET A 199 -16.44 -1.92 4.56
N PRO A 200 -16.78 -2.40 3.35
CA PRO A 200 -17.98 -3.21 3.18
C PRO A 200 -17.88 -4.42 4.09
N ARG A 201 -19.01 -4.81 4.71
CA ARG A 201 -19.08 -6.14 5.31
C ARG A 201 -18.72 -7.12 4.19
N LEU A 202 -17.65 -7.90 4.39
CA LEU A 202 -17.22 -8.90 3.42
C LEU A 202 -18.29 -9.99 3.37
N ILE A 203 -19.32 -9.72 2.58
CA ILE A 203 -20.34 -10.65 2.12
C ILE A 203 -19.85 -11.04 0.73
N PRO A 204 -19.69 -12.34 0.43
CA PRO A 204 -19.35 -12.75 -0.93
C PRO A 204 -20.39 -12.17 -1.90
N PRO A 205 -19.97 -11.49 -2.97
CA PRO A 205 -20.91 -10.80 -3.84
C PRO A 205 -21.89 -11.81 -4.44
N ALA A 206 -23.19 -11.62 -4.17
CA ALA A 206 -24.20 -12.03 -5.15
C ALA A 206 -23.91 -11.21 -6.41
N GLY A 207 -23.81 -11.90 -7.56
CA GLY A 207 -23.20 -11.40 -8.80
C GLY A 207 -23.36 -9.90 -9.08
N LEU A 208 -22.27 -9.30 -9.55
CA LEU A 208 -22.19 -7.90 -9.99
C LEU A 208 -23.45 -7.47 -10.78
N PRO A 209 -24.05 -6.31 -10.47
CA PRO A 209 -25.06 -5.71 -11.32
C PRO A 209 -24.50 -5.43 -12.72
N ALA A 210 -25.30 -5.72 -13.74
CA ALA A 210 -25.01 -5.65 -15.17
C ALA A 210 -24.55 -4.28 -15.73
N ALA A 211 -24.39 -3.24 -14.89
CA ALA A 211 -24.04 -1.88 -15.32
C ALA A 211 -22.55 -1.70 -15.67
N LEU A 212 -21.68 -2.68 -15.39
CA LEU A 212 -20.28 -2.69 -15.82
C LEU A 212 -20.06 -3.46 -17.14
N HIS A 213 -21.12 -3.80 -17.88
CA HIS A 213 -20.99 -4.38 -19.22
C HIS A 213 -20.58 -3.35 -20.27
N HIS A 214 -19.28 -3.08 -20.35
CA HIS A 214 -18.63 -2.95 -21.65
C HIS A 214 -17.84 -4.24 -21.94
N HIS A 215 -18.56 -5.14 -22.62
CA HIS A 215 -18.14 -6.29 -23.43
C HIS A 215 -16.84 -7.05 -23.11
N GLN A 216 -17.06 -8.32 -22.73
CA GLN A 216 -16.33 -9.53 -23.14
C GLN A 216 -14.80 -9.50 -23.07
N LEU A 217 -14.24 -10.31 -22.16
CA LEU A 217 -13.09 -11.22 -22.37
C LEU A 217 -12.56 -11.70 -21.01
N PHE A 218 -13.24 -12.67 -20.38
CA PHE A 218 -12.62 -13.47 -19.32
C PHE A 218 -12.22 -14.82 -19.94
N GLY A 219 -10.94 -14.93 -20.30
CA GLY A 219 -10.30 -16.21 -20.56
C GLY A 219 -9.84 -16.85 -19.25
N GLU A 220 -9.93 -18.17 -19.16
CA GLU A 220 -9.52 -19.01 -18.03
C GLU A 220 -8.09 -18.70 -17.54
N PRO A 221 -7.81 -18.84 -16.22
CA PRO A 221 -6.49 -18.54 -15.68
C PRO A 221 -5.50 -19.65 -16.07
N VAL A 222 -4.60 -19.35 -17.00
CA VAL A 222 -3.43 -20.19 -17.28
C VAL A 222 -2.45 -20.03 -16.12
N GLY A 223 -2.15 -21.14 -15.44
CA GLY A 223 -1.22 -21.20 -14.31
C GLY A 223 0.15 -20.63 -14.66
N GLY A 224 0.46 -19.46 -14.10
CA GLY A 224 1.76 -18.81 -14.18
C GLY A 224 2.21 -18.40 -12.79
N THR A 225 3.42 -18.81 -12.40
CA THR A 225 4.04 -18.47 -11.13
C THR A 225 4.50 -17.01 -11.15
N TRP A 226 4.01 -16.20 -10.20
CA TRP A 226 4.29 -14.77 -10.11
C TRP A 226 5.64 -14.51 -9.42
N LEU A 227 6.66 -14.10 -10.17
CA LEU A 227 7.95 -13.65 -9.65
C LEU A 227 7.94 -12.13 -9.44
N VAL A 228 7.33 -11.64 -8.36
CA VAL A 228 7.87 -10.43 -7.73
C VAL A 228 9.29 -10.78 -7.31
N ALA A 229 10.29 -10.13 -7.90
CA ALA A 229 11.68 -10.23 -7.51
C ALA A 229 11.79 -9.74 -6.05
N ALA A 230 11.59 -10.65 -5.10
CA ALA A 230 12.15 -10.51 -3.76
C ALA A 230 13.66 -10.63 -3.94
N MET A 231 14.30 -9.54 -4.36
CA MET A 231 15.76 -9.48 -4.28
C MET A 231 16.10 -9.54 -2.79
N PRO A 232 16.97 -10.47 -2.34
CA PRO A 232 17.58 -10.38 -1.03
C PRO A 232 18.52 -9.18 -1.07
N LEU A 233 17.98 -7.98 -0.84
CA LEU A 233 18.77 -6.77 -0.74
C LEU A 233 19.35 -6.74 0.68
N ASP A 234 20.62 -7.10 0.79
CA ASP A 234 21.45 -6.79 1.95
C ASP A 234 21.39 -5.26 2.19
N ASP A 235 21.23 -4.87 3.45
CA ASP A 235 21.14 -3.49 3.97
C ASP A 235 22.32 -2.60 3.47
N ARG A 236 23.43 -3.24 3.05
CA ARG A 236 24.57 -2.57 2.40
C ARG A 236 24.33 -2.16 0.94
N GLN A 237 23.51 -2.88 0.18
CA GLN A 237 23.21 -2.58 -1.24
C GLN A 237 22.23 -1.41 -1.40
N LEU A 238 21.36 -1.16 -0.43
CA LEU A 238 20.52 0.04 -0.40
C LEU A 238 21.34 1.34 -0.32
N ARG A 239 22.52 1.29 0.32
CA ARG A 239 23.41 2.46 0.48
C ARG A 239 24.19 2.80 -0.79
N SER A 240 24.45 1.83 -1.68
CA SER A 240 25.28 2.05 -2.88
C SER A 240 24.51 2.54 -4.12
N ARG A 241 23.18 2.35 -4.16
CA ARG A 241 22.35 2.75 -5.31
C ARG A 241 22.04 4.25 -5.41
N LYS A 242 22.46 5.08 -4.45
CA LYS A 242 22.37 6.55 -4.56
C LYS A 242 23.28 7.16 -5.65
N ALA A 243 24.08 6.36 -6.36
CA ALA A 243 25.11 6.85 -7.29
C ALA A 243 24.88 6.59 -8.79
N SER A 244 23.78 5.96 -9.25
CA SER A 244 23.55 5.81 -10.70
C SER A 244 22.11 6.08 -11.10
N LYS A 245 21.86 7.31 -11.58
CA LYS A 245 20.65 7.66 -12.32
C LYS A 245 20.70 7.07 -13.73
N LEU A 246 19.52 6.65 -14.18
CA LEU A 246 19.11 6.25 -15.52
C LEU A 246 19.43 4.79 -15.91
N THR A 247 18.36 4.12 -16.36
CA THR A 247 18.24 2.78 -16.95
C THR A 247 18.38 1.57 -16.00
N SER A 248 17.29 1.21 -15.27
CA SER A 248 16.90 -0.19 -14.92
C SER A 248 15.79 -0.33 -13.83
N ASN A 249 14.70 0.46 -13.87
CA ASN A 249 13.62 0.40 -12.86
C ASN A 249 12.32 -0.26 -13.37
N TRP A 250 12.42 -1.36 -14.11
CA TRP A 250 11.25 -2.14 -14.54
C TRP A 250 11.22 -3.49 -13.80
N ILE A 251 10.14 -3.75 -13.08
CA ILE A 251 9.89 -5.06 -12.47
C ILE A 251 8.65 -5.65 -13.16
N PRO A 252 8.83 -6.57 -14.14
CA PRO A 252 7.70 -7.28 -14.73
C PRO A 252 7.05 -8.18 -13.67
N ILE A 253 5.71 -8.20 -13.64
CA ILE A 253 5.00 -9.06 -12.69
C ILE A 253 4.87 -10.47 -13.27
N ARG A 254 4.73 -10.61 -14.59
CA ARG A 254 4.85 -11.89 -15.31
C ARG A 254 6.32 -12.16 -15.68
N GLY A 255 6.83 -13.32 -15.26
CA GLY A 255 8.14 -13.81 -15.71
C GLY A 255 8.08 -14.26 -17.16
N GLU A 256 8.23 -13.34 -18.11
CA GLU A 256 8.74 -13.71 -19.42
C GLU A 256 10.26 -13.80 -19.30
N LEU A 257 10.77 -15.04 -19.37
CA LEU A 257 12.14 -15.26 -19.79
C LEU A 257 12.29 -14.58 -21.15
N LEU A 258 13.01 -13.46 -21.19
CA LEU A 258 13.56 -12.95 -22.44
C LEU A 258 14.53 -14.02 -22.96
N SER A 259 14.02 -14.91 -23.82
CA SER A 259 14.85 -15.71 -24.70
C SER A 259 15.47 -14.75 -25.71
N ASN A 260 16.80 -14.59 -25.63
CA ASN A 260 17.63 -14.06 -26.70
C ASN A 260 17.43 -14.83 -28.01
#